data_AF-A0A8H6T2Q9-F1
#
_entry.id   AF-A0A8H6T2Q9-F1
#
_cell.length_a   1.000
_cell.length_b   1.000
_cell.length_c   1.000
_cell.angle_alpha   90.00
_cell.angle_beta   90.00
_cell.angle_gamma   90.00
#
_symmetry.space_group_name_H-M   'P 1'
#
loop_
_entity.id
_entity.type
_entity.pdbx_description
1 polymer ?
#
loop_
_entity_poly.entity_id
_entity_poly.type
_entity_poly.pdbx_seq_one_letter_code
_entity_poly.pdbx_strand_id
1 'polypeptide(L)'
;MSKELPLKVRMDIRDQWDNAQSSVREAIATLKKVLGHTIEPRIEWPLLWGALKEKFPDNTVFVPTIVRYTISWYERLSARLENEAYADWAEQLLEALQDGRWLSLTIEAAESKVTRPVAKWEAKFATFNFYIPKTEPVSQAKLETGLDKDLENLFNDDAKDDDWAEVKVEAISTRPTLPPARVTAVAAPIGDELPIIERMPVLDGLARPNQLFQSTAPYILIVEERGATIVVQSSHESSLELLSSYLNKWSRGNPNDSQRRAILKVDLLESESFQGMFDTLTVERTMARNNGQPINPAFILAFVEGVLGYQLVSTVGACKTYKSTTLLK
;
A
#
# COMPACT_ATOMS: atom_id res chain seq x y z
N MET A 1 13.52 -12.61 15.82
CA MET A 1 12.20 -12.07 15.45
C MET A 1 11.01 -12.99 15.80
N SER A 2 11.19 -14.30 16.06
CA SER A 2 10.11 -15.28 16.30
C SER A 2 9.56 -15.39 17.74
N LYS A 3 9.86 -14.44 18.63
CA LYS A 3 9.48 -14.48 20.06
C LYS A 3 8.17 -13.74 20.39
N GLU A 4 7.55 -13.04 19.44
CA GLU A 4 6.36 -12.22 19.71
C GLU A 4 5.02 -12.96 19.53
N LEU A 5 5.02 -14.08 18.82
CA LEU A 5 3.80 -14.85 18.55
C LEU A 5 3.60 -15.99 19.56
N PRO A 6 2.38 -16.18 20.09
CA PRO A 6 2.05 -17.34 20.91
C PRO A 6 2.42 -18.66 20.24
N LEU A 7 2.83 -19.66 21.03
CA LEU A 7 3.26 -20.96 20.49
C LEU A 7 2.22 -21.59 19.57
N LYS A 8 0.94 -21.55 19.98
CA LYS A 8 -0.16 -22.10 19.20
C LYS A 8 -0.31 -21.42 17.84
N VAL A 9 -0.26 -20.08 17.81
CA VAL A 9 -0.30 -19.29 16.57
C VAL A 9 0.85 -19.70 15.65
N ARG A 10 2.08 -19.86 16.16
CA ARG A 10 3.23 -20.31 15.35
C ARG A 10 3.05 -21.73 14.79
N MET A 11 2.49 -22.64 15.58
CA MET A 11 2.20 -24.01 15.11
C MET A 11 1.17 -23.99 13.99
N ASP A 12 0.08 -23.24 14.16
CA ASP A 12 -0.97 -23.17 13.15
C ASP A 12 -0.50 -22.49 11.86
N ILE A 13 0.37 -21.46 11.93
CA ILE A 13 1.01 -20.87 10.75
C ILE A 13 1.81 -21.95 9.99
N ARG A 14 2.67 -22.70 10.69
CA ARG A 14 3.45 -23.76 10.05
C ARG A 14 2.55 -24.81 9.40
N ASP A 15 1.50 -25.24 10.10
CA ASP A 15 0.69 -26.40 9.70
C ASP A 15 -0.34 -26.05 8.62
N GLN A 16 -0.92 -24.84 8.66
CA GLN A 16 -2.04 -24.42 7.82
C GLN A 16 -1.68 -23.37 6.76
N TRP A 17 -0.54 -22.67 6.91
CA TRP A 17 -0.11 -21.63 5.97
C TRP A 17 1.14 -22.05 5.19
N ASP A 18 2.25 -22.31 5.90
CA ASP A 18 3.55 -22.57 5.29
C ASP A 18 3.67 -23.97 4.67
N ASN A 19 2.90 -24.92 5.19
CA ASN A 19 2.87 -26.29 4.68
C ASN A 19 2.54 -26.30 3.17
N ALA A 20 3.39 -26.96 2.38
CA ALA A 20 3.20 -27.10 0.94
C ALA A 20 1.90 -27.83 0.56
N GLN A 21 1.35 -28.64 1.48
CA GLN A 21 0.08 -29.35 1.33
C GLN A 21 -1.09 -28.63 2.02
N SER A 22 -0.95 -27.36 2.37
CA SER A 22 -2.03 -26.62 2.99
C SER A 22 -3.13 -26.27 1.98
N SER A 23 -4.36 -26.11 2.47
CA SER A 23 -5.50 -25.69 1.65
C SER A 23 -5.29 -24.30 1.01
N VAL A 24 -4.47 -23.44 1.63
CA VAL A 24 -4.07 -22.16 1.02
C VAL A 24 -3.25 -22.38 -0.24
N ARG A 25 -2.28 -23.31 -0.21
CA ARG A 25 -1.45 -23.65 -1.38
C ARG A 25 -2.28 -24.28 -2.50
N GLU A 26 -3.27 -25.10 -2.15
CA GLU A 26 -4.22 -25.65 -3.10
C GLU A 26 -5.04 -24.55 -3.78
N ALA A 27 -5.60 -23.60 -3.02
CA ALA A 27 -6.36 -22.48 -3.58
C ALA A 27 -5.50 -21.59 -4.52
N ILE A 28 -4.25 -21.31 -4.13
CA ILE A 28 -3.29 -20.59 -4.98
C ILE A 28 -3.02 -21.35 -6.29
N ALA A 29 -2.81 -22.66 -6.21
CA ALA A 29 -2.55 -23.49 -7.37
C ALA A 29 -3.76 -23.55 -8.33
N THR A 30 -4.98 -23.58 -7.79
CA THR A 30 -6.20 -23.51 -8.58
C THR A 30 -6.32 -22.18 -9.31
N LEU A 31 -6.18 -21.05 -8.61
CA LEU A 31 -6.23 -19.73 -9.26
C LEU A 31 -5.14 -19.60 -10.32
N LYS A 32 -3.92 -20.10 -10.06
CA LYS A 32 -2.82 -20.09 -11.03
C LYS A 32 -3.17 -20.81 -12.33
N LYS A 33 -3.92 -21.91 -12.27
CA LYS A 33 -4.34 -22.64 -13.48
C LYS A 33 -5.31 -21.83 -14.33
N VAL A 34 -6.16 -21.02 -13.69
CA VAL A 34 -7.15 -20.16 -14.36
C VAL A 34 -6.48 -18.90 -14.91
N LEU A 35 -5.72 -18.19 -14.07
CA LEU A 35 -5.14 -16.89 -14.40
C LEU A 35 -3.85 -16.98 -15.21
N GLY A 36 -3.14 -18.12 -15.15
CA GLY A 36 -1.78 -18.27 -15.69
C GLY A 36 -0.68 -17.60 -14.86
N HIS A 37 -1.05 -16.74 -13.90
CA HIS A 37 -0.15 -16.06 -12.97
C HIS A 37 -0.33 -16.56 -11.54
N THR A 38 0.76 -16.53 -10.76
CA THR A 38 0.71 -16.85 -9.32
C THR A 38 0.52 -15.56 -8.54
N ILE A 39 -0.53 -15.50 -7.71
CA ILE A 39 -0.72 -14.42 -6.74
C ILE A 39 -0.32 -14.96 -5.38
N GLU A 40 0.84 -14.55 -4.86
CA GLU A 40 1.33 -15.04 -3.57
C GLU A 40 0.81 -14.17 -2.41
N PRO A 41 0.29 -14.77 -1.32
CA PRO A 41 -0.18 -14.01 -0.19
C PRO A 41 1.00 -13.61 0.70
N ARG A 42 1.07 -12.32 1.05
CA ARG A 42 2.06 -11.72 1.94
C ARG A 42 1.40 -11.29 3.23
N ILE A 43 1.94 -11.75 4.34
CA ILE A 43 1.37 -11.55 5.67
C ILE A 43 2.47 -11.34 6.71
N GLU A 44 2.44 -10.21 7.38
CA GLU A 44 3.29 -9.93 8.54
C GLU A 44 2.59 -10.39 9.82
N TRP A 45 2.73 -11.68 10.13
CA TRP A 45 2.03 -12.33 11.25
C TRP A 45 2.16 -11.61 12.60
N PRO A 46 3.34 -11.10 13.03
CA PRO A 46 3.47 -10.36 14.28
C PRO A 46 2.62 -9.07 14.30
N LEU A 47 2.61 -8.31 13.19
CA LEU A 47 1.84 -7.08 13.07
C LEU A 47 0.34 -7.37 13.07
N LEU A 48 -0.09 -8.38 12.31
CA LEU A 48 -1.49 -8.78 12.25
C LEU A 48 -1.99 -9.29 13.61
N TRP A 49 -1.19 -10.11 14.29
CA TRP A 49 -1.51 -10.59 15.64
C TRP A 49 -1.59 -9.43 16.64
N GLY A 50 -0.61 -8.53 16.63
CA GLY A 50 -0.58 -7.35 17.50
C GLY A 50 -1.86 -6.51 17.39
N ALA A 51 -2.35 -6.33 16.16
CA ALA A 51 -3.54 -5.54 15.86
C ALA A 51 -4.88 -6.24 16.17
N LEU A 52 -4.92 -7.58 16.17
CA LEU A 52 -6.17 -8.36 16.25
C LEU A 52 -6.32 -9.19 17.53
N LYS A 53 -5.26 -9.44 18.30
CA LYS A 53 -5.26 -10.32 19.48
C LYS A 53 -6.40 -10.07 20.48
N GLU A 54 -6.82 -8.82 20.67
CA GLU A 54 -7.91 -8.47 21.59
C GLU A 54 -9.28 -9.01 21.14
N LYS A 55 -9.45 -9.27 19.84
CA LYS A 55 -10.67 -9.83 19.25
C LYS A 55 -10.58 -11.34 19.03
N PHE A 56 -9.41 -11.93 19.29
CA PHE A 56 -9.15 -13.37 19.20
C PHE A 56 -8.62 -13.86 20.55
N PRO A 57 -9.47 -13.95 21.59
CA PRO A 57 -9.05 -14.43 22.91
C PRO A 57 -8.60 -15.91 22.86
N ASP A 58 -9.14 -16.68 21.91
CA ASP A 58 -8.70 -18.04 21.63
C ASP A 58 -7.66 -18.05 20.48
N ASN A 59 -6.40 -18.30 20.86
CA ASN A 59 -5.27 -18.43 19.95
C ASN A 59 -5.46 -19.54 18.90
N THR A 60 -6.31 -20.54 19.18
CA THR A 60 -6.56 -21.65 18.25
C THR A 60 -7.46 -21.25 17.07
N VAL A 61 -8.17 -20.12 17.17
CA VAL A 61 -9.14 -19.67 16.15
C VAL A 61 -8.54 -18.63 15.20
N PHE A 62 -7.50 -17.90 15.64
CA PHE A 62 -6.90 -16.81 14.89
C PHE A 62 -6.41 -17.23 13.50
N VAL A 63 -5.43 -18.13 13.43
CA VAL A 63 -4.83 -18.56 12.15
C VAL A 63 -5.86 -19.26 11.25
N PRO A 64 -6.69 -20.21 11.74
CA PRO A 64 -7.74 -20.81 10.91
C PRO A 64 -8.71 -19.79 10.30
N THR A 65 -9.02 -18.71 11.03
CA THR A 65 -9.89 -17.64 10.52
C THR A 65 -9.23 -16.89 9.36
N ILE A 66 -7.95 -16.53 9.50
CA ILE A 66 -7.18 -15.86 8.43
C ILE A 66 -7.03 -16.78 7.21
N VAL A 67 -6.73 -18.06 7.44
CA VAL A 67 -6.65 -19.09 6.39
C VAL A 67 -7.98 -19.19 5.63
N ARG A 68 -9.10 -19.31 6.35
CA ARG A 68 -10.44 -19.37 5.75
C ARG A 68 -10.73 -18.13 4.90
N TYR A 69 -10.48 -16.94 5.42
CA TYR A 69 -10.71 -15.70 4.67
C TYR A 69 -9.86 -15.63 3.40
N THR A 70 -8.60 -16.04 3.48
CA THR A 70 -7.68 -16.07 2.36
C THR A 70 -8.14 -17.06 1.28
N ILE A 71 -8.51 -18.28 1.68
CA ILE A 71 -9.02 -19.30 0.77
C ILE A 71 -10.27 -18.80 0.05
N SER A 72 -11.24 -18.24 0.79
CA SER A 72 -12.45 -17.68 0.18
C SER A 72 -12.15 -16.57 -0.81
N TRP A 73 -11.14 -15.72 -0.54
CA TRP A 73 -10.71 -14.71 -1.52
C TRP A 73 -10.23 -15.35 -2.83
N TYR A 74 -9.36 -16.36 -2.75
CA TYR A 74 -8.87 -17.10 -3.93
C TYR A 74 -9.99 -17.81 -4.68
N GLU A 75 -10.93 -18.44 -3.97
CA GLU A 75 -12.06 -19.15 -4.54
C GLU A 75 -13.02 -18.19 -5.25
N ARG A 76 -13.38 -17.05 -4.64
CA ARG A 76 -14.25 -16.05 -5.27
C ARG A 76 -13.59 -15.45 -6.51
N LEU A 77 -12.30 -15.15 -6.47
CA LEU A 77 -11.57 -14.64 -7.62
C LEU A 77 -11.52 -15.68 -8.76
N SER A 78 -11.23 -16.94 -8.44
CA SER A 78 -11.22 -18.03 -9.43
C SER A 78 -12.60 -18.22 -10.06
N ALA A 79 -13.66 -18.30 -9.24
CA ALA A 79 -15.02 -18.46 -9.72
C ALA A 79 -15.49 -17.29 -10.59
N ARG A 80 -15.01 -16.08 -10.33
CA ARG A 80 -15.31 -14.90 -11.16
C ARG A 80 -14.59 -14.99 -12.51
N LEU A 81 -13.33 -15.40 -12.53
CA LEU A 81 -12.54 -15.56 -13.76
C LEU A 81 -13.04 -16.68 -14.67
N GLU A 82 -13.57 -17.76 -14.10
CA GLU A 82 -14.13 -18.88 -14.86
C GLU A 82 -15.53 -18.61 -15.41
N ASN A 83 -16.19 -17.52 -14.98
CA ASN A 83 -17.54 -17.20 -15.40
C ASN A 83 -17.53 -16.21 -16.58
N GLU A 84 -17.99 -16.69 -17.73
CA GLU A 84 -18.06 -15.93 -18.99
C GLU A 84 -18.87 -14.62 -18.86
N ALA A 85 -19.79 -14.52 -17.90
CA ALA A 85 -20.52 -13.28 -17.64
C ALA A 85 -19.62 -12.12 -17.18
N TYR A 86 -18.40 -12.41 -16.72
CA TYR A 86 -17.41 -11.43 -16.29
C TYR A 86 -16.20 -11.34 -17.22
N ALA A 87 -16.34 -11.74 -18.49
CA ALA A 87 -15.25 -11.70 -19.47
C ALA A 87 -14.60 -10.31 -19.57
N ASP A 88 -15.39 -9.25 -19.72
CA ASP A 88 -14.89 -7.87 -19.80
C ASP A 88 -14.12 -7.46 -18.54
N TRP A 89 -14.59 -7.88 -17.37
CA TRP A 89 -13.91 -7.64 -16.09
C TRP A 89 -12.60 -8.43 -15.99
N ALA A 90 -12.57 -9.66 -16.50
CA ALA A 90 -11.36 -10.49 -16.54
C ALA A 90 -10.31 -9.88 -17.47
N GLU A 91 -10.72 -9.31 -18.61
CA GLU A 91 -9.83 -8.57 -19.50
C GLU A 91 -9.23 -7.34 -18.80
N GLN A 92 -10.04 -6.54 -18.08
CA GLN A 92 -9.53 -5.42 -17.28
C GLN A 92 -8.50 -5.85 -16.24
N LEU A 93 -8.75 -6.98 -15.56
CA LEU A 93 -7.76 -7.54 -14.64
C LEU A 93 -6.47 -7.89 -15.40
N LEU A 94 -6.56 -8.63 -16.51
CA LEU A 94 -5.40 -9.04 -17.31
C LEU A 94 -4.60 -7.84 -17.84
N GLU A 95 -5.26 -6.76 -18.28
CA GLU A 95 -4.60 -5.51 -18.66
C GLU A 95 -3.81 -4.91 -17.50
N ALA A 96 -4.40 -4.88 -16.30
CA ALA A 96 -3.71 -4.45 -15.08
C ALA A 96 -2.51 -5.36 -14.72
N LEU A 97 -2.42 -6.58 -15.27
CA LEU A 97 -1.30 -7.50 -15.08
C LEU A 97 -0.15 -7.32 -16.09
N GLN A 98 -0.35 -6.59 -17.20
CA GLN A 98 0.63 -6.54 -18.30
C GLN A 98 1.94 -5.80 -17.96
N ASP A 99 1.97 -5.05 -16.86
CA ASP A 99 3.15 -4.29 -16.39
C ASP A 99 4.33 -5.16 -15.91
N GLY A 100 4.24 -6.49 -15.99
CA GLY A 100 5.35 -7.40 -15.70
C GLY A 100 5.75 -7.47 -14.22
N ARG A 101 4.91 -6.95 -13.32
CA ARG A 101 5.11 -7.00 -11.87
C ARG A 101 4.58 -8.31 -11.30
N TRP A 102 5.22 -8.76 -10.22
CA TRP A 102 4.80 -9.95 -9.48
C TRP A 102 3.51 -9.62 -8.74
N LEU A 103 2.44 -10.36 -9.02
CA LEU A 103 1.17 -10.19 -8.32
C LEU A 103 1.29 -10.71 -6.90
N SER A 104 0.76 -9.93 -5.97
CA SER A 104 0.67 -10.37 -4.58
C SER A 104 -0.65 -9.99 -3.94
N LEU A 105 -0.97 -10.74 -2.89
CA LEU A 105 -2.10 -10.49 -2.00
C LEU A 105 -1.54 -10.09 -0.64
N THR A 106 -1.53 -8.81 -0.34
CA THR A 106 -1.12 -8.25 0.94
C THR A 106 -2.26 -8.41 1.94
N ILE A 107 -2.01 -9.05 3.09
CA ILE A 107 -3.02 -9.29 4.12
C ILE A 107 -2.67 -8.49 5.37
N GLU A 108 -3.58 -7.62 5.77
CA GLU A 108 -3.34 -6.65 6.83
C GLU A 108 -4.57 -6.43 7.72
N ALA A 109 -4.38 -5.90 8.93
CA ALA A 109 -5.52 -5.49 9.75
C ALA A 109 -6.21 -4.26 9.12
N ALA A 110 -7.53 -4.25 9.10
CA ALA A 110 -8.31 -3.11 8.63
C ALA A 110 -8.30 -1.96 9.64
N GLU A 111 -8.70 -0.78 9.18
CA GLU A 111 -9.02 0.34 10.05
C GLU A 111 -10.24 0.05 10.92
N SER A 112 -10.37 0.74 12.06
CA SER A 112 -11.33 0.40 13.13
C SER A 112 -12.81 0.44 12.72
N LYS A 113 -13.17 1.06 11.59
CA LYS A 113 -14.56 1.17 11.10
C LYS A 113 -15.01 -0.03 10.26
N VAL A 114 -14.09 -0.88 9.82
CA VAL A 114 -14.39 -1.97 8.89
C VAL A 114 -14.95 -3.19 9.64
N THR A 115 -16.13 -3.67 9.24
CA THR A 115 -16.87 -4.75 9.94
C THR A 115 -16.85 -6.10 9.23
N ARG A 116 -16.16 -6.19 8.08
CA ARG A 116 -15.97 -7.43 7.31
C ARG A 116 -14.60 -7.43 6.63
N PRO A 117 -14.08 -8.57 6.18
CA PRO A 117 -12.93 -8.57 5.28
C PRO A 117 -13.24 -7.79 4.01
N VAL A 118 -12.27 -6.99 3.56
CA VAL A 118 -12.41 -6.14 2.37
C VAL A 118 -11.21 -6.37 1.45
N ALA A 119 -11.48 -6.66 0.18
CA ALA A 119 -10.47 -6.69 -0.86
C ALA A 119 -10.44 -5.36 -1.63
N LYS A 120 -9.25 -4.84 -1.92
CA LYS A 120 -9.04 -3.67 -2.77
C LYS A 120 -7.90 -3.90 -3.74
N TRP A 121 -7.98 -3.29 -4.91
CA TRP A 121 -6.87 -3.21 -5.84
C TRP A 121 -6.05 -1.96 -5.58
N GLU A 122 -4.74 -2.12 -5.51
CA GLU A 122 -3.80 -1.00 -5.45
C GLU A 122 -3.05 -0.96 -6.77
N ALA A 123 -3.56 -0.15 -7.70
CA ALA A 123 -3.03 -0.01 -9.06
C ALA A 123 -1.54 0.40 -9.05
N LYS A 124 -1.15 1.18 -8.04
CA LYS A 124 0.21 1.69 -7.92
C LYS A 124 1.26 0.59 -7.76
N PHE A 125 0.95 -0.45 -7.00
CA PHE A 125 1.84 -1.59 -6.75
C PHE A 125 1.40 -2.86 -7.50
N ALA A 126 0.36 -2.77 -8.32
CA ALA A 126 -0.28 -3.92 -8.97
C ALA A 126 -0.55 -5.07 -7.97
N THR A 127 -1.06 -4.70 -6.79
CA THR A 127 -1.17 -5.59 -5.64
C THR A 127 -2.59 -5.58 -5.11
N PHE A 128 -3.07 -6.75 -4.68
CA PHE A 128 -4.32 -6.89 -3.97
C PHE A 128 -4.08 -6.64 -2.48
N ASN A 129 -4.86 -5.76 -1.88
CA ASN A 129 -4.86 -5.55 -0.44
C ASN A 129 -6.11 -6.19 0.17
N PHE A 130 -5.91 -7.07 1.14
CA PHE A 130 -6.97 -7.77 1.84
C PHE A 130 -6.95 -7.43 3.33
N TYR A 131 -7.92 -6.62 3.72
CA TYR A 131 -8.01 -6.04 5.04
C TYR A 131 -8.90 -6.88 5.95
N ILE A 132 -8.36 -7.31 7.09
CA ILE A 132 -9.02 -8.15 8.09
C ILE A 132 -9.64 -7.26 9.18
N PRO A 133 -10.96 -7.32 9.43
CA PRO A 133 -11.63 -6.41 10.34
C PRO A 133 -11.18 -6.62 11.79
N LYS A 134 -11.15 -5.54 12.57
CA LYS A 134 -10.90 -5.56 14.02
C LYS A 134 -12.18 -5.92 14.81
N THR A 135 -12.88 -6.95 14.36
CA THR A 135 -14.15 -7.44 14.92
C THR A 135 -14.08 -8.94 15.13
N GLU A 136 -15.13 -9.52 15.72
CA GLU A 136 -15.27 -10.97 15.79
C GLU A 136 -15.31 -11.61 14.39
N PRO A 137 -14.95 -12.91 14.27
CA PRO A 137 -15.00 -13.63 13.01
C PRO A 137 -16.39 -13.56 12.34
N VAL A 138 -16.38 -13.19 11.07
CA VAL A 138 -17.54 -13.05 10.21
C VAL A 138 -17.99 -14.42 9.72
N SER A 139 -19.29 -14.57 9.48
CA SER A 139 -19.87 -15.78 8.87
C SER A 139 -19.44 -15.94 7.41
N GLN A 140 -19.42 -17.18 6.93
CA GLN A 140 -19.01 -17.50 5.56
C GLN A 140 -19.86 -16.75 4.51
N ALA A 141 -21.19 -16.72 4.67
CA ALA A 141 -22.08 -16.05 3.73
C ALA A 141 -21.81 -14.53 3.63
N LYS A 142 -21.58 -13.87 4.78
CA LYS A 142 -21.28 -12.43 4.81
C LYS A 142 -19.90 -12.11 4.21
N LEU A 143 -18.93 -13.01 4.39
CA LEU A 143 -17.62 -12.93 3.75
C LEU A 143 -17.74 -13.02 2.23
N GLU A 144 -18.36 -14.07 1.71
CA GLU A 144 -18.46 -14.32 0.26
C GLU A 144 -19.23 -13.21 -0.46
N THR A 145 -20.39 -12.82 0.08
CA THR A 145 -21.18 -11.70 -0.49
C THR A 145 -20.41 -10.39 -0.45
N GLY A 146 -19.59 -10.17 0.59
CA GLY A 146 -18.74 -8.98 0.68
C GLY A 146 -17.63 -8.97 -0.37
N LEU A 147 -16.96 -10.11 -0.54
CA LEU A 147 -15.90 -10.29 -1.52
C LEU A 147 -16.40 -10.13 -2.96
N ASP A 148 -17.60 -10.61 -3.27
CA ASP A 148 -18.19 -10.42 -4.61
C ASP A 148 -18.37 -8.96 -4.96
N LYS A 149 -18.88 -8.18 -4.00
CA LYS A 149 -19.05 -6.73 -4.14
C LYS A 149 -17.71 -6.01 -4.26
N ASP A 150 -16.70 -6.46 -3.52
CA ASP A 150 -15.36 -5.89 -3.61
C ASP A 150 -14.74 -6.15 -4.98
N LEU A 151 -14.86 -7.38 -5.49
CA LEU A 151 -14.38 -7.75 -6.82
C LEU A 151 -15.13 -7.00 -7.92
N GLU A 152 -16.42 -6.74 -7.75
CA GLU A 152 -17.21 -5.94 -8.68
C GLU A 152 -16.74 -4.49 -8.74
N ASN A 153 -16.39 -3.91 -7.60
CA ASN A 153 -15.92 -2.53 -7.49
C ASN A 153 -14.39 -2.39 -7.60
N LEU A 154 -13.69 -3.48 -7.95
CA LEU A 154 -12.24 -3.57 -7.85
C LEU A 154 -11.50 -2.47 -8.63
N PHE A 155 -12.03 -2.07 -9.80
CA PHE A 155 -11.44 -1.07 -10.69
C PHE A 155 -12.19 0.27 -10.72
N ASN A 156 -13.22 0.43 -9.88
CA ASN A 156 -14.02 1.65 -9.84
C ASN A 156 -13.48 2.60 -8.74
N ASP A 157 -12.61 3.54 -9.11
CA ASP A 157 -12.08 4.59 -8.23
C ASP A 157 -13.15 5.58 -7.71
N ASP A 158 -14.36 5.54 -8.28
CA ASP A 158 -15.50 6.36 -7.85
C ASP A 158 -16.17 5.86 -6.56
N ALA A 159 -15.70 4.76 -5.96
CA ALA A 159 -16.09 4.37 -4.61
C ALA A 159 -15.39 5.24 -3.52
N LYS A 160 -15.45 6.57 -3.67
CA LYS A 160 -15.35 7.48 -2.54
C LYS A 160 -16.62 7.33 -1.70
N ASP A 161 -16.50 6.70 -0.54
CA ASP A 161 -17.34 6.97 0.63
C ASP A 161 -18.87 6.80 0.51
N ASP A 162 -19.38 5.94 -0.38
CA ASP A 162 -20.77 5.47 -0.30
C ASP A 162 -20.89 4.29 0.68
N ASP A 163 -20.64 4.56 1.96
CA ASP A 163 -21.40 3.88 3.02
C ASP A 163 -22.90 4.24 2.82
N TRP A 164 -23.79 3.40 3.35
CA TRP A 164 -25.19 3.73 3.70
C TRP A 164 -26.33 3.44 2.70
N ALA A 165 -26.38 2.25 2.10
CA ALA A 165 -27.67 1.61 1.81
C ALA A 165 -28.06 0.65 2.94
N GLU A 166 -28.34 1.20 4.13
CA GLU A 166 -28.91 0.45 5.24
C GLU A 166 -30.45 0.43 5.08
N VAL A 167 -31.00 -0.71 4.64
CA VAL A 167 -32.46 -0.93 4.63
C VAL A 167 -32.93 -1.09 6.07
N LYS A 168 -33.41 0.01 6.66
CA LYS A 168 -34.12 -0.03 7.95
C LYS A 168 -35.55 -0.47 7.72
N VAL A 169 -35.89 -1.64 8.28
CA VAL A 169 -37.28 -2.07 8.43
C VAL A 169 -37.92 -1.20 9.51
N GLU A 170 -39.00 -0.51 9.14
CA GLU A 170 -39.72 0.44 9.98
C GLU A 170 -40.35 -0.24 11.20
N ALA A 171 -40.06 0.29 12.40
CA ALA A 171 -40.93 0.17 13.56
C ALA A 171 -41.33 1.59 13.97
N ILE A 172 -42.62 1.88 13.77
CA ILE A 172 -43.29 3.14 14.04
C ILE A 172 -43.26 3.41 15.55
N SER A 173 -42.73 4.56 15.97
CA SER A 173 -43.21 5.22 17.19
C SER A 173 -43.00 6.73 17.13
N THR A 174 -44.04 7.43 17.55
CA THR A 174 -44.38 8.83 17.27
C THR A 174 -43.83 9.85 18.28
N ARG A 175 -43.44 11.02 17.74
CA ARG A 175 -43.63 12.41 18.26
C ARG A 175 -42.55 13.08 19.19
N PRO A 176 -42.47 14.44 19.25
CA PRO A 176 -41.37 15.22 18.64
C PRO A 176 -40.78 16.39 19.51
N THR A 177 -39.98 17.28 18.87
CA THR A 177 -39.64 18.71 19.19
C THR A 177 -38.53 18.96 20.25
N LEU A 178 -37.50 19.83 20.14
CA LEU A 178 -37.15 21.10 19.42
C LEU A 178 -35.59 21.31 19.35
N PRO A 179 -35.05 22.22 18.49
CA PRO A 179 -33.65 22.74 18.46
C PRO A 179 -33.55 24.17 19.10
N PRO A 180 -32.47 25.00 18.99
CA PRO A 180 -31.02 24.83 18.66
C PRO A 180 -30.05 25.52 19.70
N ALA A 181 -28.73 25.38 19.56
CA ALA A 181 -27.78 26.44 19.99
C ALA A 181 -26.46 26.40 19.21
N ARG A 182 -26.24 27.45 18.41
CA ARG A 182 -24.96 27.86 17.81
C ARG A 182 -23.98 28.28 18.90
N VAL A 183 -22.72 27.88 18.80
CA VAL A 183 -21.61 28.67 19.35
C VAL A 183 -20.47 28.76 18.33
N THR A 184 -20.26 30.02 17.96
CA THR A 184 -19.18 30.70 17.25
C THR A 184 -17.82 30.01 17.11
N ALA A 185 -17.35 30.04 15.87
CA ALA A 185 -15.95 29.96 15.48
C ALA A 185 -15.11 31.08 16.15
N VAL A 186 -13.93 30.73 16.64
CA VAL A 186 -12.86 31.68 16.92
C VAL A 186 -11.58 31.22 16.24
N ALA A 187 -10.95 32.21 15.61
CA ALA A 187 -9.79 32.18 14.74
C ALA A 187 -8.57 31.42 15.28
N ALA A 188 -7.85 30.81 14.33
CA ALA A 188 -6.48 30.35 14.49
C ALA A 188 -5.51 31.52 14.71
N PRO A 189 -4.42 31.32 15.48
CA PRO A 189 -3.17 31.99 15.21
C PRO A 189 -2.24 31.09 14.40
N ILE A 190 -1.62 31.72 13.41
CA ILE A 190 -0.46 31.27 12.65
C ILE A 190 0.75 31.27 13.60
N GLY A 191 1.47 30.16 13.64
CA GLY A 191 2.74 30.04 14.37
C GLY A 191 3.53 28.85 13.85
N ASP A 192 4.62 29.13 13.12
CA ASP A 192 5.68 28.18 12.78
C ASP A 192 6.41 27.77 14.06
N GLU A 193 5.96 26.70 14.70
CA GLU A 193 6.75 25.99 15.70
C GLU A 193 6.47 24.50 15.56
N LEU A 194 7.51 23.72 15.26
CA LEU A 194 7.41 22.26 15.23
C LEU A 194 6.87 21.81 16.60
N PRO A 195 5.88 20.90 16.66
CA PRO A 195 5.36 20.43 17.93
C PRO A 195 6.53 19.83 18.72
N ILE A 196 6.88 20.48 19.83
CA ILE A 196 7.83 19.93 20.80
C ILE A 196 7.15 18.68 21.34
N ILE A 197 7.64 17.51 20.94
CA ILE A 197 7.13 16.23 21.43
C ILE A 197 7.61 16.08 22.88
N GLU A 198 6.83 16.62 23.83
CA GLU A 198 7.15 16.57 25.27
C GLU A 198 7.06 15.14 25.86
N ARG A 199 6.42 14.20 25.16
CA ARG A 199 6.29 12.81 25.59
C ARG A 199 6.44 11.86 24.41
N MET A 200 7.27 10.83 24.60
CA MET A 200 7.47 9.78 23.61
C MET A 200 6.13 9.10 23.28
N PRO A 201 5.75 8.98 21.99
CA PRO A 201 4.49 8.35 21.61
C PRO A 201 4.50 6.85 21.93
N VAL A 202 3.32 6.31 22.21
CA VAL A 202 3.11 4.87 22.42
C VAL A 202 3.05 4.18 21.06
N LEU A 203 3.75 3.05 20.91
CA LEU A 203 3.86 2.31 19.64
C LEU A 203 2.50 1.97 19.03
N ASP A 204 1.55 1.51 19.84
CA ASP A 204 0.20 1.13 19.40
C ASP A 204 -0.65 2.31 18.89
N GLY A 205 -0.24 3.55 19.18
CA GLY A 205 -0.92 4.77 18.73
C GLY A 205 -0.35 5.37 17.45
N LEU A 206 0.76 4.82 16.92
CA LEU A 206 1.36 5.31 15.68
C LEU A 206 0.63 4.75 14.46
N ALA A 207 0.33 5.63 13.51
CA ALA A 207 -0.13 5.21 12.19
C ALA A 207 0.97 4.42 11.47
N ARG A 208 0.58 3.71 10.41
CA ARG A 208 1.53 2.95 9.59
C ARG A 208 2.52 3.89 8.90
N PRO A 209 3.74 3.42 8.57
CA PRO A 209 4.77 4.24 7.91
C PRO A 209 4.26 5.04 6.71
N ASN A 210 3.51 4.42 5.80
CA ASN A 210 2.95 5.08 4.61
C ASN A 210 2.01 6.25 4.95
N GLN A 211 1.22 6.15 6.02
CA GLN A 211 0.33 7.22 6.48
C GLN A 211 1.03 8.23 7.41
N LEU A 212 1.91 7.72 8.26
CA LEU A 212 2.65 8.48 9.26
C LEU A 212 3.58 9.48 8.58
N PHE A 213 4.37 9.02 7.60
CA PHE A 213 5.35 9.86 6.91
C PHE A 213 4.75 10.72 5.80
N GLN A 214 3.45 10.61 5.51
CA GLN A 214 2.74 11.62 4.72
C GLN A 214 2.40 12.85 5.57
N SER A 215 1.98 12.62 6.82
CA SER A 215 1.43 13.66 7.71
C SER A 215 2.42 14.21 8.74
N THR A 216 3.63 13.65 8.81
CA THR A 216 4.63 14.00 9.84
C THR A 216 5.89 14.59 9.22
N ALA A 217 6.08 15.89 9.38
CA ALA A 217 7.35 16.56 9.14
C ALA A 217 8.33 16.32 10.31
N PRO A 218 9.66 16.37 10.11
CA PRO A 218 10.36 16.73 8.87
C PRO A 218 10.53 15.57 7.89
N TYR A 219 10.46 15.87 6.59
CA TYR A 219 10.82 14.91 5.55
C TYR A 219 12.32 14.91 5.28
N ILE A 220 12.87 13.73 5.06
CA ILE A 220 14.29 13.53 4.79
C ILE A 220 14.42 12.95 3.39
N LEU A 221 15.33 13.53 2.60
CA LEU A 221 15.67 13.05 1.27
C LEU A 221 17.19 12.90 1.16
N ILE A 222 17.64 11.80 0.60
CA ILE A 222 19.05 11.47 0.45
C ILE A 222 19.31 11.22 -1.04
N VAL A 223 20.28 11.93 -1.61
CA VAL A 223 20.74 11.71 -2.98
C VAL A 223 22.15 11.13 -2.92
N GLU A 224 22.31 9.93 -3.47
CA GLU A 224 23.59 9.22 -3.51
C GLU A 224 23.98 8.94 -4.97
N GLU A 225 25.21 9.31 -5.34
CA GLU A 225 25.79 8.95 -6.65
C GLU A 225 26.54 7.61 -6.52
N ARG A 226 26.04 6.57 -7.21
CA ARG A 226 26.63 5.23 -7.26
C ARG A 226 27.14 4.92 -8.67
N GLY A 227 28.32 5.44 -8.99
CA GLY A 227 28.98 5.18 -10.27
C GLY A 227 28.21 5.78 -11.44
N ALA A 228 27.48 4.97 -12.20
CA ALA A 228 26.66 5.41 -13.34
C ALA A 228 25.18 5.62 -13.00
N THR A 229 24.79 5.31 -11.76
CA THR A 229 23.40 5.36 -11.29
C THR A 229 23.28 6.37 -10.16
N ILE A 230 22.20 7.13 -10.15
CA ILE A 230 21.84 8.00 -9.03
C ILE A 230 20.72 7.34 -8.26
N VAL A 231 20.87 7.24 -6.94
CA VAL A 231 19.87 6.70 -6.03
C VAL A 231 19.33 7.85 -5.18
N VAL A 232 18.02 8.02 -5.18
CA VAL A 232 17.33 9.02 -4.35
C VAL A 232 16.43 8.29 -3.38
N GLN A 233 16.71 8.42 -2.08
CA GLN A 233 15.89 7.86 -1.01
C GLN A 233 15.10 8.97 -0.34
N SER A 234 13.83 8.76 0.01
CA SER A 234 12.99 9.77 0.64
C SER A 234 12.02 9.16 1.63
N SER A 235 11.81 9.85 2.75
CA SER A 235 10.71 9.54 3.67
C SER A 235 9.36 10.04 3.16
N HIS A 236 9.35 10.95 2.18
CA HIS A 236 8.15 11.49 1.56
C HIS A 236 7.99 10.91 0.16
N GLU A 237 7.03 10.00 0.02
CA GLU A 237 6.74 9.26 -1.22
C GLU A 237 6.35 10.18 -2.37
N SER A 238 5.43 11.14 -2.15
CA SER A 238 4.95 12.01 -3.22
C SER A 238 6.04 12.90 -3.82
N SER A 239 7.10 13.19 -3.06
CA SER A 239 8.30 13.85 -3.61
C SER A 239 8.99 13.00 -4.67
N LEU A 240 9.12 11.69 -4.43
CA LEU A 240 9.76 10.75 -5.36
C LEU A 240 8.89 10.51 -6.59
N GLU A 241 7.57 10.38 -6.42
CA GLU A 241 6.64 10.23 -7.53
C GLU A 241 6.65 11.42 -8.47
N LEU A 242 6.66 12.63 -7.90
CA LEU A 242 6.73 13.86 -8.68
C LEU A 242 8.05 13.95 -9.44
N LEU A 243 9.17 13.62 -8.79
CA LEU A 243 10.49 13.58 -9.44
C LEU A 243 10.52 12.52 -10.56
N SER A 244 10.03 11.31 -10.31
CA SER A 244 9.93 10.24 -11.30
C SER A 244 9.10 10.68 -12.51
N SER A 245 7.90 11.21 -12.26
CA SER A 245 6.99 11.70 -13.30
C SER A 245 7.60 12.84 -14.11
N TYR A 246 8.30 13.76 -13.44
CA TYR A 246 9.00 14.86 -14.10
C TYR A 246 10.11 14.35 -15.02
N LEU A 247 10.96 13.44 -14.53
CA LEU A 247 12.06 12.89 -15.31
C LEU A 247 11.53 12.07 -16.50
N ASN A 248 10.51 11.25 -16.30
CA ASN A 248 9.91 10.49 -17.40
C ASN A 248 9.29 11.41 -18.46
N LYS A 249 8.57 12.46 -18.06
CA LYS A 249 7.95 13.43 -18.96
C LYS A 249 8.94 14.23 -19.80
N TRP A 250 10.08 14.61 -19.22
CA TRP A 250 11.07 15.49 -19.85
C TRP A 250 12.33 14.78 -20.34
N SER A 251 12.45 13.48 -20.11
CA SER A 251 13.54 12.68 -20.66
C SER A 251 13.50 12.71 -22.18
N ARG A 252 14.66 12.95 -22.80
CA ARG A 252 14.76 12.90 -24.26
C ARG A 252 14.72 11.45 -24.72
N GLY A 253 14.03 11.20 -25.82
CA GLY A 253 14.16 9.95 -26.55
C GLY A 253 15.59 9.79 -27.10
N ASN A 254 16.10 8.57 -27.07
CA ASN A 254 17.43 8.26 -27.56
C ASN A 254 17.45 8.39 -29.09
N PRO A 255 18.23 9.32 -29.68
CA PRO A 255 18.28 9.50 -31.13
C PRO A 255 18.91 8.30 -31.85
N ASN A 256 19.65 7.45 -31.13
CA ASN A 256 20.29 6.25 -31.66
C ASN A 256 19.41 5.00 -31.52
N ASP A 257 18.21 5.13 -30.97
CA ASP A 257 17.24 4.05 -30.85
C ASP A 257 16.10 4.29 -31.86
N SER A 258 15.83 3.30 -32.71
CA SER A 258 14.72 3.34 -33.66
C SER A 258 13.36 3.42 -32.94
N GLN A 259 13.30 2.93 -31.70
CA GLN A 259 12.13 3.00 -30.82
C GLN A 259 12.06 4.30 -30.02
N ARG A 260 13.05 5.21 -30.17
CA ARG A 260 13.16 6.50 -29.46
C ARG A 260 12.94 6.39 -27.95
N ARG A 261 13.32 5.27 -27.32
CA ARG A 261 13.15 5.05 -25.88
C ARG A 261 13.88 6.13 -25.09
N ALA A 262 13.38 6.47 -23.92
CA ALA A 262 13.98 7.47 -23.05
C ALA A 262 15.46 7.15 -22.76
N ILE A 263 16.31 8.18 -22.83
CA ILE A 263 17.75 8.07 -22.51
C ILE A 263 17.96 7.72 -21.03
N LEU A 264 17.04 8.16 -20.17
CA LEU A 264 17.03 7.86 -18.76
C LEU A 264 16.04 6.73 -18.50
N LYS A 265 16.45 5.74 -17.72
CA LYS A 265 15.58 4.76 -17.09
C LYS A 265 15.41 5.17 -15.64
N VAL A 266 14.16 5.35 -15.24
CA VAL A 266 13.77 5.92 -13.97
C VAL A 266 12.84 4.91 -13.31
N ASP A 267 13.35 4.18 -12.32
CA ASP A 267 12.60 3.13 -11.65
C ASP A 267 12.29 3.56 -10.20
N LEU A 268 11.00 3.59 -9.86
CA LEU A 268 10.52 3.81 -8.51
C LEU A 268 10.38 2.45 -7.81
N LEU A 269 11.07 2.27 -6.68
CA LEU A 269 11.21 0.99 -5.99
C LEU A 269 10.45 1.00 -4.66
N GLU A 270 9.63 -0.03 -4.45
CA GLU A 270 8.93 -0.25 -3.20
C GLU A 270 9.95 -0.55 -2.08
N SER A 271 9.69 -0.02 -0.89
CA SER A 271 10.55 -0.19 0.27
C SER A 271 10.65 -1.67 0.67
N GLU A 272 11.87 -2.15 0.86
CA GLU A 272 12.11 -3.48 1.42
C GLU A 272 11.70 -3.58 2.90
N SER A 273 11.59 -2.44 3.59
CA SER A 273 11.30 -2.37 5.03
C SER A 273 9.81 -2.15 5.33
N PHE A 274 9.10 -1.47 4.43
CA PHE A 274 7.69 -1.10 4.62
C PHE A 274 6.88 -1.43 3.37
N GLN A 275 5.92 -2.33 3.53
CA GLN A 275 5.04 -2.73 2.44
C GLN A 275 4.15 -1.58 1.96
N GLY A 276 3.97 -1.46 0.65
CA GLY A 276 3.06 -0.48 0.03
C GLY A 276 3.53 0.96 0.12
N MET A 277 4.84 1.20 0.19
CA MET A 277 5.43 2.54 0.19
C MET A 277 6.65 2.59 -0.75
N PHE A 278 6.71 3.58 -1.64
CA PHE A 278 7.95 3.88 -2.37
C PHE A 278 8.86 4.76 -1.52
N ASP A 279 10.06 4.26 -1.24
CA ASP A 279 11.09 5.02 -0.51
C ASP A 279 12.34 5.30 -1.34
N THR A 280 12.48 4.68 -2.51
CA THR A 280 13.69 4.73 -3.32
C THR A 280 13.36 4.94 -4.80
N LEU A 281 14.07 5.89 -5.43
CA LEU A 281 14.05 6.15 -6.87
C LEU A 281 15.47 5.92 -7.41
N THR A 282 15.57 5.14 -8.48
CA THR A 282 16.83 4.91 -9.18
C THR A 282 16.79 5.54 -10.57
N VAL A 283 17.86 6.24 -10.92
CA VAL A 283 18.02 6.90 -12.22
C VAL A 283 19.28 6.37 -12.86
N GLU A 284 19.11 5.67 -13.97
CA GLU A 284 20.18 5.10 -14.78
C GLU A 284 20.03 5.47 -16.26
N ARG A 285 21.04 5.19 -17.07
CA ARG A 285 21.04 5.51 -18.50
C ARG A 285 20.74 4.25 -19.32
N THR A 286 19.73 4.31 -20.19
CA THR A 286 19.29 3.15 -20.99
C THR A 286 20.30 2.82 -22.10
N MET A 287 21.16 1.81 -21.87
CA MET A 287 22.14 1.18 -22.80
C MET A 287 23.20 2.12 -23.42
N ALA A 288 24.42 1.74 -23.79
CA ALA A 288 25.39 0.69 -23.43
C ALA A 288 26.67 0.85 -24.31
N ARG A 289 26.60 1.65 -25.38
CA ARG A 289 27.75 1.86 -26.29
C ARG A 289 28.72 2.95 -25.83
N ASN A 290 28.31 3.79 -24.87
CA ASN A 290 29.10 4.88 -24.27
C ASN A 290 28.93 4.90 -22.74
N ASN A 291 29.25 3.77 -22.08
CA ASN A 291 29.15 3.56 -20.62
C ASN A 291 30.10 4.42 -19.75
N GLY A 292 30.66 5.51 -20.28
CA GLY A 292 31.70 6.28 -19.59
C GLY A 292 31.26 7.59 -18.96
N GLN A 293 30.07 8.11 -19.28
CA GLN A 293 29.65 9.41 -18.77
C GLN A 293 28.66 9.28 -17.60
N PRO A 294 29.05 9.70 -16.38
CA PRO A 294 28.15 9.72 -15.24
C PRO A 294 26.98 10.66 -15.52
N ILE A 295 25.82 10.34 -14.96
CA ILE A 295 24.65 11.22 -15.00
C ILE A 295 24.97 12.41 -14.09
N ASN A 296 24.82 13.63 -14.61
CA ASN A 296 25.07 14.82 -13.81
C ASN A 296 23.98 14.96 -12.73
N PRO A 297 24.27 14.82 -11.43
CA PRO A 297 23.24 14.89 -10.39
C PRO A 297 22.63 16.29 -10.24
N ALA A 298 23.26 17.34 -10.77
CA ALA A 298 22.86 18.73 -10.52
C ALA A 298 21.39 19.04 -10.86
N PHE A 299 20.82 18.40 -11.88
CA PHE A 299 19.41 18.63 -12.22
C PHE A 299 18.44 18.01 -11.19
N ILE A 300 18.81 16.88 -10.57
CA ILE A 300 18.06 16.28 -9.46
C ILE A 300 18.17 17.17 -8.23
N LEU A 301 19.38 17.63 -7.92
CA LEU A 301 19.61 18.50 -6.77
C LEU A 301 18.86 19.84 -6.90
N ALA A 302 18.89 20.44 -8.09
CA ALA A 302 18.15 21.67 -8.39
C ALA A 302 16.63 21.46 -8.29
N PHE A 303 16.12 20.28 -8.67
CA PHE A 303 14.72 19.95 -8.50
C PHE A 303 14.35 19.82 -7.01
N VAL A 304 15.19 19.15 -6.22
CA VAL A 304 14.98 18.96 -4.78
C VAL A 304 14.98 20.30 -4.02
N GLU A 305 15.93 21.18 -4.33
CA GLU A 305 16.03 22.49 -3.65
C GLU A 305 15.00 23.49 -4.18
N GLY A 306 14.86 23.60 -5.51
CA GLY A 306 14.07 24.65 -6.14
C GLY A 306 12.59 24.34 -6.31
N VAL A 307 12.22 23.07 -6.53
CA VAL A 307 10.82 22.67 -6.75
C VAL A 307 10.23 22.08 -5.48
N LEU A 308 10.92 21.13 -4.84
CA LEU A 308 10.43 20.48 -3.61
C LEU A 308 10.69 21.32 -2.35
N GLY A 309 11.55 22.34 -2.42
CA GLY A 309 11.84 23.24 -1.30
C GLY A 309 12.64 22.60 -0.15
N TYR A 310 13.32 21.47 -0.41
CA TYR A 310 14.16 20.86 0.61
C TYR A 310 15.44 21.66 0.82
N GLN A 311 15.93 21.69 2.06
CA GLN A 311 17.17 22.36 2.42
C GLN A 311 18.30 21.35 2.60
N LEU A 312 19.48 21.63 2.03
CA LEU A 312 20.66 20.80 2.20
C LEU A 312 21.15 20.89 3.65
N VAL A 313 21.25 19.74 4.32
CA VAL A 313 21.70 19.63 5.72
C VAL A 313 23.13 19.11 5.81
N SER A 314 23.48 18.14 4.96
CA SER A 314 24.79 17.49 5.02
C SER A 314 25.25 17.05 3.64
N THR A 315 26.57 17.05 3.44
CA THR A 315 27.23 16.47 2.27
C THR A 315 28.38 15.62 2.77
N VAL A 316 28.30 14.30 2.55
CA VAL A 316 29.32 13.34 2.93
C VAL A 316 29.72 12.53 1.69
N GLY A 317 30.86 12.89 1.08
CA GLY A 317 31.33 12.26 -0.15
C GLY A 317 30.34 12.44 -1.31
N ALA A 318 29.89 11.32 -1.88
CA ALA A 318 28.91 11.26 -2.96
C ALA A 318 27.45 11.29 -2.47
N CYS A 319 27.23 11.44 -1.16
CA CYS A 319 25.91 11.46 -0.53
C CYS A 319 25.55 12.87 -0.06
N LYS A 320 24.35 13.32 -0.43
CA LYS A 320 23.77 14.61 -0.03
C LYS A 320 22.46 14.37 0.70
N THR A 321 22.34 14.94 1.90
CA THR A 321 21.16 14.81 2.75
C THR A 321 20.42 16.12 2.82
N TYR A 322 19.13 16.03 2.56
CA TYR A 322 18.17 17.11 2.45
C TYR A 322 17.07 16.96 3.50
N LYS A 323 16.57 18.08 4.02
CA LYS A 323 15.49 18.12 5.00
C LYS A 323 14.45 19.16 4.59
N SER A 324 13.18 18.79 4.67
CA SER A 324 12.06 19.73 4.56
C SER A 324 11.30 19.74 5.88
N THR A 325 11.13 20.93 6.46
CA THR A 325 10.36 21.13 7.71
C THR A 325 8.91 21.52 7.44
N THR A 326 8.58 21.85 6.19
CA THR A 326 7.22 22.21 5.77
C THR A 326 6.45 20.96 5.41
N LEU A 327 5.18 20.88 5.81
CA LEU A 327 4.27 19.84 5.31
C LEU A 327 4.06 20.05 3.81
N LEU A 328 4.48 19.06 3.04
CA LEU A 328 4.32 19.00 1.59
C LEU A 328 2.99 18.29 1.37
N LYS A 329 2.08 18.95 0.65
CA LYS A 329 0.74 18.43 0.38
C LYS A 329 0.66 17.83 -1.00
#